data_AF-A0A7C3ZHW6-F1
#
_entry.id   AF-A0A7C3ZHW6-F1
#
_cell.length_a   1.000
_cell.length_b   1.000
_cell.length_c   1.000
_cell.angle_alpha   90.00
_cell.angle_beta   90.00
_cell.angle_gamma   90.00
#
_symmetry.space_group_name_H-M   'P 1'
#
loop_
_entity.id
_entity.type
_entity.pdbx_description
1 polymer ?
#
loop_
_entity_poly.entity_id
_entity_poly.type
_entity_poly.pdbx_seq_one_letter_code
_entity_poly.pdbx_strand_id
1 'polypeptide(L)'
;MGEKKKLEVLHNNRTFGPTQYAKKHIFLDIDNVVEWDLGIYQHFPKPEKIPTTGLEGGPTGSWNARLAAGWGSILYEDGKFRGWVCNMPSIGGLDENADVWLTAYIESDDGFVWRKPNLRITGQDRWPGNNLLKLPGCIMSVVRPLHGAGFRYLAATIQIAPPYPGVCDDGSVIYNGNGTYLFASDDGFEWKQITANPIIVHGDWACLHVDRTRGRYLLFNKIGVNHGLTSRRSNIVVESKDAVHWEGYEGYRQWHMCFAPDDYDDIIAAAHGFRIGEFYSHAIHQVDKLYVAVQTLFMVGLPLRNIMGQNP
;
A
#
# COMPACT_ATOMS: atom_id res chain seq x y z
N MET A 1 -40.28 -9.43 43.13
CA MET A 1 -39.27 -9.80 42.11
C MET A 1 -38.67 -8.51 41.57
N GLY A 2 -37.54 -8.08 42.10
CA GLY A 2 -36.84 -6.88 41.64
C GLY A 2 -35.53 -7.29 41.00
N GLU A 3 -35.40 -7.07 39.69
CA GLU A 3 -34.15 -7.27 38.96
C GLU A 3 -33.10 -6.27 39.47
N LYS A 4 -32.03 -6.78 40.08
CA LYS A 4 -30.81 -6.02 40.32
C LYS A 4 -30.13 -5.78 38.97
N LYS A 5 -30.28 -4.58 38.40
CA LYS A 5 -29.40 -4.08 37.34
C LYS A 5 -27.95 -4.19 37.81
N LYS A 6 -27.15 -5.02 37.14
CA LYS A 6 -25.69 -4.99 37.25
C LYS A 6 -25.24 -3.60 36.80
N LEU A 7 -24.75 -2.80 37.74
CA LEU A 7 -24.01 -1.58 37.44
C LEU A 7 -22.74 -2.00 36.68
N GLU A 8 -22.68 -1.66 35.38
CA GLU A 8 -21.43 -1.71 34.62
C GLU A 8 -20.43 -0.79 35.32
N VAL A 9 -19.26 -1.35 35.66
CA VAL A 9 -18.17 -0.59 36.26
C VAL A 9 -17.61 0.33 35.17
N LEU A 10 -18.04 1.59 35.18
CA LEU A 10 -17.49 2.64 34.33
C LEU A 10 -16.04 2.89 34.75
N HIS A 11 -15.11 2.77 33.82
CA HIS A 11 -13.72 3.13 34.05
C HIS A 11 -13.59 4.65 33.92
N ASN A 12 -13.19 5.32 34.99
CA ASN A 12 -13.03 6.78 35.01
C ASN A 12 -11.70 7.17 34.34
N ASN A 13 -11.77 7.64 33.09
CA ASN A 13 -10.62 8.18 32.37
C ASN A 13 -10.49 9.68 32.73
N ARG A 14 -9.31 10.09 33.23
CA ARG A 14 -9.07 11.48 33.67
C ARG A 14 -9.22 12.52 32.56
N THR A 15 -9.01 12.13 31.30
CA THR A 15 -9.05 13.05 30.15
C THR A 15 -10.43 13.09 29.49
N PHE A 16 -11.15 11.97 29.45
CA PHE A 16 -12.39 11.84 28.67
C PHE A 16 -13.65 11.52 29.50
N GLY A 17 -13.53 11.41 30.82
CA GLY A 17 -14.63 11.04 31.71
C GLY A 17 -14.90 9.53 31.77
N PRO A 18 -16.04 9.12 32.37
CA PRO A 18 -16.39 7.72 32.53
C PRO A 18 -16.66 7.05 31.17
N THR A 19 -15.99 5.92 30.89
CA THR A 19 -16.22 5.17 29.64
C THR A 19 -16.60 3.72 29.93
N GLN A 20 -17.37 3.12 29.02
CA GLN A 20 -17.79 1.70 29.06
C GLN A 20 -16.75 0.77 28.41
N TYR A 21 -15.66 1.32 27.86
CA TYR A 21 -14.64 0.54 27.17
C TYR A 21 -13.66 -0.06 28.18
N ALA A 22 -13.30 -1.33 27.98
CA ALA A 22 -12.24 -1.98 28.75
C ALA A 22 -10.96 -1.14 28.70
N LYS A 23 -10.23 -1.06 29.81
CA LYS A 23 -8.92 -0.40 29.91
C LYS A 23 -7.94 -1.10 28.94
N LYS A 24 -7.82 -0.61 27.71
CA LYS A 24 -6.93 -1.15 26.69
C LYS A 24 -5.66 -0.30 26.65
N HIS A 25 -4.53 -0.93 26.95
CA HIS A 25 -3.20 -0.35 26.75
C HIS A 25 -2.64 -0.93 25.44
N ILE A 26 -2.54 -0.13 24.38
CA ILE A 26 -1.53 -0.27 23.30
C ILE A 26 -1.27 1.16 22.76
N PHE A 27 -0.06 1.69 23.02
CA PHE A 27 0.48 2.97 22.50
C PHE A 27 0.81 2.85 20.99
N LEU A 28 0.84 3.92 20.18
CA LEU A 28 1.75 5.06 20.29
C LEU A 28 1.14 6.36 19.74
N ASP A 29 0.82 7.26 20.67
CA ASP A 29 0.78 8.71 20.49
C ASP A 29 1.83 9.24 21.48
N ILE A 30 2.97 9.71 20.96
CA ILE A 30 4.09 10.23 21.77
C ILE A 30 3.84 11.66 22.25
N ASP A 31 2.97 12.41 21.58
CA ASP A 31 2.65 13.79 21.93
C ASP A 31 1.74 13.87 23.16
N ASN A 32 1.02 12.79 23.47
CA ASN A 32 0.18 12.64 24.67
C ASN A 32 0.74 11.65 25.71
N VAL A 33 2.03 11.27 25.65
CA VAL A 33 2.69 10.53 26.73
C VAL A 33 2.87 11.44 27.93
N VAL A 34 1.94 11.34 28.89
CA VAL A 34 2.00 12.10 30.15
C VAL A 34 2.83 11.41 31.24
N GLU A 35 3.14 10.12 31.08
CA GLU A 35 3.93 9.34 32.03
C GLU A 35 4.66 8.20 31.31
N TRP A 36 5.98 8.15 31.44
CA TRP A 36 6.82 7.08 30.93
C TRP A 36 7.15 6.13 32.08
N ASP A 37 6.55 4.94 32.09
CA ASP A 37 6.97 3.90 33.02
C ASP A 37 8.31 3.35 32.54
N LEU A 38 9.36 3.61 33.31
CA LEU A 38 10.74 3.17 33.04
C LEU A 38 10.87 1.63 33.05
N GLY A 39 9.84 0.89 33.48
CA GLY A 39 9.77 -0.57 33.42
C GLY A 39 9.16 -1.15 32.13
N ILE A 40 8.69 -0.31 31.19
CA ILE A 40 8.13 -0.78 29.91
C ILE A 40 9.20 -0.72 28.83
N TYR A 41 9.69 -1.90 28.44
CA TYR A 41 10.60 -2.05 27.31
C TYR A 41 9.84 -2.58 26.10
N GLN A 42 9.96 -1.91 24.96
CA GLN A 42 9.49 -2.44 23.69
C GLN A 42 10.53 -3.44 23.17
N HIS A 43 10.23 -4.73 23.31
CA HIS A 43 11.01 -5.77 22.67
C HIS A 43 10.33 -6.16 21.35
N PHE A 44 10.81 -5.60 20.25
CA PHE A 44 10.50 -6.13 18.93
C PHE A 44 11.46 -7.29 18.67
N PRO A 45 11.00 -8.55 18.67
CA PRO A 45 11.86 -9.66 18.31
C PRO A 45 12.44 -9.36 16.92
N LYS A 46 13.77 -9.48 16.80
CA LYS A 46 14.44 -9.28 15.52
C LYS A 46 13.83 -10.27 14.52
N PRO A 47 13.27 -9.81 13.39
CA PRO A 47 12.72 -10.72 12.41
C PRO A 47 13.83 -11.63 11.88
N GLU A 48 13.54 -12.93 11.84
CA GLU A 48 14.41 -13.90 11.17
C GLU A 48 14.24 -13.75 9.66
N LYS A 49 15.35 -13.66 8.93
CA LYS A 49 15.32 -13.67 7.47
C LYS A 49 15.17 -15.11 7.01
N ILE A 50 13.99 -15.46 6.53
CA ILE A 50 13.73 -16.79 5.99
C ILE A 50 13.96 -16.74 4.47
N PRO A 51 14.79 -17.63 3.90
CA PRO A 51 14.94 -17.74 2.46
C PRO A 51 13.59 -18.05 1.79
N THR A 52 13.33 -17.39 0.67
CA THR A 52 12.21 -17.71 -0.24
C THR A 52 12.78 -18.02 -1.61
N THR A 53 12.06 -18.83 -2.40
CA THR A 53 12.49 -19.24 -3.75
C THR A 53 11.37 -19.06 -4.75
N GLY A 54 11.71 -18.88 -6.03
CA GLY A 54 10.76 -18.76 -7.13
C GLY A 54 10.26 -17.34 -7.39
N LEU A 55 10.81 -16.34 -6.68
CA LEU A 55 10.56 -14.91 -6.89
C LEU A 55 11.76 -14.19 -7.52
N GLU A 56 12.76 -14.93 -8.01
CA GLU A 56 13.96 -14.37 -8.62
C GLU A 56 13.64 -13.67 -9.95
N GLY A 57 14.45 -12.70 -10.36
CA GLY A 57 14.36 -12.08 -11.69
C GLY A 57 14.51 -13.13 -12.80
N GLY A 58 13.76 -12.97 -13.89
CA GLY A 58 13.99 -13.77 -15.09
C GLY A 58 15.26 -13.35 -15.85
N PRO A 59 15.66 -14.08 -16.90
CA PRO A 59 16.76 -13.66 -17.76
C PRO A 59 16.43 -12.35 -18.50
N THR A 60 17.44 -11.63 -18.96
CA THR A 60 17.27 -10.44 -19.81
C THR A 60 16.32 -10.72 -20.97
N GLY A 61 15.39 -9.79 -21.23
CA GLY A 61 14.35 -9.92 -22.25
C GLY A 61 13.04 -10.57 -21.75
N SER A 62 13.03 -11.13 -20.54
CA SER A 62 11.79 -11.59 -19.89
C SER A 62 11.00 -10.44 -19.27
N TRP A 63 9.70 -10.65 -19.08
CA TRP A 63 8.75 -9.70 -18.49
C TRP A 63 9.10 -9.29 -17.06
N ASN A 64 9.90 -10.09 -16.35
CA ASN A 64 10.25 -9.93 -14.95
C ASN A 64 11.77 -9.86 -14.72
N ALA A 65 12.53 -9.50 -15.76
CA ALA A 65 13.98 -9.54 -15.73
C ALA A 65 14.61 -8.55 -14.74
N ARG A 66 13.97 -7.40 -14.51
CA ARG A 66 14.46 -6.37 -13.59
C ARG A 66 13.84 -6.49 -12.20
N LEU A 67 12.53 -6.72 -12.15
CA LEU A 67 11.79 -6.92 -10.91
C LEU A 67 10.78 -8.03 -11.14
N ALA A 68 10.82 -9.07 -10.32
CA ALA A 68 9.91 -10.20 -10.45
C ALA A 68 8.70 -10.19 -9.54
N ALA A 69 8.85 -9.62 -8.35
CA ALA A 69 7.77 -9.41 -7.41
C ALA A 69 8.15 -8.25 -6.49
N GLY A 70 7.66 -7.06 -6.79
CA GLY A 70 7.74 -5.91 -5.88
C GLY A 70 6.38 -5.26 -5.72
N TRP A 71 6.11 -4.76 -4.50
CA TRP A 71 4.79 -4.28 -4.06
C TRP A 71 3.61 -5.22 -4.40
N GLY A 72 2.42 -4.84 -3.95
CA GLY A 72 1.22 -5.63 -4.14
C GLY A 72 0.75 -6.33 -2.86
N SER A 73 0.05 -7.44 -3.01
CA SER A 73 -0.59 -8.12 -1.88
C SER A 73 -0.56 -9.62 -2.00
N ILE A 74 -0.39 -10.27 -0.86
CA ILE A 74 -0.53 -11.71 -0.69
C ILE A 74 -1.79 -11.97 0.14
N LEU A 75 -2.69 -12.79 -0.37
CA LEU A 75 -3.86 -13.30 0.36
C LEU A 75 -3.74 -14.81 0.52
N TYR A 76 -4.07 -15.32 1.71
CA TYR A 76 -4.18 -16.75 1.96
C TYR A 76 -5.64 -17.19 1.85
N GLU A 77 -5.92 -18.12 0.95
CA GLU A 77 -7.26 -18.66 0.72
C GLU A 77 -7.24 -20.01 0.02
N ASP A 78 -8.25 -20.82 0.31
CA ASP A 78 -8.42 -22.14 -0.28
C ASP A 78 -7.15 -23.02 -0.14
N GLY A 79 -6.46 -22.87 1.01
CA GLY A 79 -5.21 -23.59 1.32
C GLY A 79 -3.98 -23.07 0.59
N LYS A 80 -4.04 -21.89 -0.05
CA LYS A 80 -2.97 -21.37 -0.91
C LYS A 80 -2.69 -19.90 -0.65
N PHE A 81 -1.42 -19.52 -0.71
CA PHE A 81 -1.00 -18.13 -0.83
C PHE A 81 -1.11 -17.70 -2.29
N ARG A 82 -1.85 -16.62 -2.53
CA ARG A 82 -2.05 -16.00 -3.83
C ARG A 82 -1.53 -14.58 -3.78
N GLY A 83 -0.66 -14.23 -4.71
CA GLY A 83 -0.02 -12.93 -4.77
C GLY A 83 -0.33 -12.22 -6.07
N TRP A 84 -0.63 -10.93 -5.96
CA TRP A 84 -0.70 -10.00 -7.08
C TRP A 84 0.37 -8.95 -6.85
N VAL A 85 1.35 -8.90 -7.75
CA VAL A 85 2.60 -8.18 -7.53
C VAL A 85 2.98 -7.37 -8.76
N CYS A 86 3.71 -6.27 -8.56
CA CYS A 86 4.33 -5.56 -9.67
C CYS A 86 5.57 -6.30 -10.15
N ASN A 87 5.77 -6.31 -11.45
CA ASN A 87 7.00 -6.73 -12.09
C ASN A 87 7.47 -5.66 -13.07
N MET A 88 8.72 -5.80 -13.50
CA MET A 88 9.33 -4.95 -14.48
C MET A 88 10.19 -5.75 -15.45
N PRO A 89 10.02 -5.55 -16.77
CA PRO A 89 10.95 -6.07 -17.75
C PRO A 89 12.29 -5.31 -17.67
N SER A 90 13.32 -5.88 -18.29
CA SER A 90 14.54 -5.11 -18.59
C SER A 90 14.22 -4.02 -19.61
N ILE A 91 14.97 -2.91 -19.53
CA ILE A 91 15.02 -1.90 -20.58
C ILE A 91 16.20 -2.19 -21.51
N GLY A 92 16.03 -1.99 -22.80
CA GLY A 92 17.06 -2.17 -23.84
C GLY A 92 18.07 -1.01 -23.92
N GLY A 93 17.75 0.15 -23.35
CA GLY A 93 18.61 1.34 -23.35
C GLY A 93 18.10 2.46 -22.44
N LEU A 94 18.87 3.55 -22.34
CA LEU A 94 18.54 4.71 -21.49
C LEU A 94 17.33 5.52 -21.97
N ASP A 95 16.97 5.40 -23.25
CA ASP A 95 15.84 6.12 -23.86
C ASP A 95 14.50 5.40 -23.65
N GLU A 96 14.52 4.17 -23.11
CA GLU A 96 13.30 3.43 -22.79
C GLU A 96 12.76 3.84 -21.41
N ASN A 97 11.43 3.85 -21.27
CA ASN A 97 10.80 4.15 -19.99
C ASN A 97 11.21 3.09 -18.95
N ALA A 98 12.04 3.50 -18.00
CA ALA A 98 12.47 2.67 -16.89
C ALA A 98 11.37 2.45 -15.85
N ASP A 99 10.20 3.05 -15.93
CA ASP A 99 9.11 2.85 -14.96
C ASP A 99 7.92 2.11 -15.59
N VAL A 100 8.20 1.12 -16.44
CA VAL A 100 7.19 0.17 -16.93
C VAL A 100 6.84 -0.82 -15.82
N TRP A 101 5.67 -0.59 -15.22
CA TRP A 101 5.07 -1.48 -14.24
C TRP A 101 4.04 -2.39 -14.91
N LEU A 102 4.19 -3.70 -14.73
CA LEU A 102 3.19 -4.68 -15.11
C LEU A 102 2.72 -5.44 -13.87
N THR A 103 1.47 -5.89 -13.89
CA THR A 103 0.92 -6.73 -12.84
C THR A 103 1.13 -8.21 -13.18
N ALA A 104 1.60 -9.00 -12.22
CA ALA A 104 1.70 -10.45 -12.30
C ALA A 104 1.03 -11.16 -11.13
N TYR A 105 0.71 -12.43 -11.35
CA TYR A 105 0.21 -13.35 -10.33
C TYR A 105 1.28 -14.36 -9.91
N ILE A 106 1.43 -14.57 -8.60
CA ILE A 106 2.30 -15.60 -8.02
C ILE A 106 1.51 -16.45 -7.02
N GLU A 107 1.98 -17.66 -6.77
CA GLU A 107 1.30 -18.54 -5.82
C GLU A 107 2.28 -19.43 -5.06
N SER A 108 1.88 -19.82 -3.85
CA SER A 108 2.64 -20.70 -2.98
C SER A 108 1.71 -21.53 -2.11
N ASP A 109 2.11 -22.75 -1.77
CA ASP A 109 1.35 -23.61 -0.85
C ASP A 109 1.78 -23.39 0.61
N ASP A 110 2.97 -22.83 0.84
CA ASP A 110 3.60 -22.71 2.16
C ASP A 110 4.06 -21.28 2.51
N GLY A 111 4.03 -20.36 1.56
CA GLY A 111 4.49 -18.97 1.72
C GLY A 111 6.00 -18.78 1.51
N PHE A 112 6.75 -19.85 1.24
CA PHE A 112 8.21 -19.85 1.10
C PHE A 112 8.66 -20.21 -0.31
N VAL A 113 8.03 -21.24 -0.89
CA VAL A 113 8.29 -21.69 -2.26
C VAL A 113 7.20 -21.15 -3.18
N TRP A 114 7.59 -20.21 -4.03
CA TRP A 114 6.68 -19.51 -4.93
C TRP A 114 6.78 -20.03 -6.35
N ARG A 115 5.67 -19.91 -7.08
CA ARG A 115 5.55 -20.29 -8.49
C ARG A 115 4.95 -19.14 -9.27
N LYS A 116 5.41 -19.00 -10.51
CA LYS A 116 4.90 -18.05 -11.53
C LYS A 116 4.15 -18.87 -12.58
N PRO A 117 2.84 -19.11 -12.42
CA PRO A 117 2.10 -19.96 -13.35
C PRO A 117 1.98 -19.29 -14.72
N ASN A 118 2.06 -20.08 -15.79
CA ASN A 118 1.74 -19.59 -17.13
C ASN A 118 0.24 -19.33 -17.23
N LEU A 119 -0.17 -18.06 -17.15
CA LEU A 119 -1.59 -17.69 -17.14
C LEU A 119 -2.23 -17.70 -18.52
N ARG A 120 -1.45 -17.49 -19.59
CA ARG A 120 -1.94 -17.36 -20.97
C ARG A 120 -3.02 -16.28 -21.17
N ILE A 121 -3.04 -15.25 -20.32
CA ILE A 121 -4.04 -14.16 -20.36
C ILE A 121 -3.60 -13.03 -21.31
N THR A 122 -2.36 -12.55 -21.17
CA THR A 122 -1.86 -11.42 -21.95
C THR A 122 -0.34 -11.49 -22.21
N GLY A 123 0.16 -10.63 -23.09
CA GLY A 123 1.58 -10.49 -23.41
C GLY A 123 2.23 -11.75 -24.01
N GLN A 124 1.44 -12.71 -24.50
CA GLN A 124 1.95 -14.02 -24.92
C GLN A 124 2.80 -13.96 -26.19
N ASP A 125 2.47 -13.07 -27.13
CA ASP A 125 3.25 -12.91 -28.36
C ASP A 125 4.66 -12.37 -28.08
N ARG A 126 4.80 -11.57 -27.01
CA ARG A 126 6.08 -10.99 -26.58
C ARG A 126 6.82 -11.87 -25.60
N TRP A 127 6.11 -12.43 -24.63
CA TRP A 127 6.65 -13.20 -23.52
C TRP A 127 5.84 -14.48 -23.31
N PRO A 128 6.02 -15.51 -24.16
CA PRO A 128 5.33 -16.79 -23.99
C PRO A 128 5.62 -17.39 -22.61
N GLY A 129 4.59 -17.90 -21.95
CA GLY A 129 4.78 -18.53 -20.64
C GLY A 129 4.72 -17.60 -19.43
N ASN A 130 4.38 -16.32 -19.65
CA ASN A 130 4.32 -15.34 -18.58
C ASN A 130 3.12 -15.54 -17.62
N ASN A 131 3.22 -14.87 -16.46
CA ASN A 131 2.21 -14.82 -15.42
C ASN A 131 1.53 -13.44 -15.29
N LEU A 132 1.43 -12.70 -16.40
CA LEU A 132 0.92 -11.33 -16.45
C LEU A 132 -0.61 -11.26 -16.46
N LEU A 133 -1.14 -10.20 -15.87
CA LEU A 133 -2.54 -9.81 -15.88
C LEU A 133 -2.76 -8.61 -16.79
N LYS A 134 -3.99 -8.42 -17.30
CA LYS A 134 -4.41 -7.22 -18.05
C LYS A 134 -4.64 -5.99 -17.15
N LEU A 135 -4.01 -5.97 -15.98
CA LEU A 135 -4.15 -4.89 -15.01
C LEU A 135 -2.98 -3.89 -15.17
N PRO A 136 -3.24 -2.65 -15.62
CA PRO A 136 -2.19 -1.68 -15.89
C PRO A 136 -1.64 -1.03 -14.63
N GLY A 137 -0.41 -0.52 -14.75
CA GLY A 137 0.29 0.15 -13.66
C GLY A 137 0.88 -0.81 -12.64
N CYS A 138 1.40 -0.24 -11.55
CA CYS A 138 1.89 -1.03 -10.43
C CYS A 138 0.73 -1.30 -9.47
N ILE A 139 0.38 -2.58 -9.34
CA ILE A 139 -0.55 -3.05 -8.31
C ILE A 139 0.02 -2.81 -6.92
N MET A 140 -0.65 -1.96 -6.16
CA MET A 140 -0.21 -1.59 -4.82
C MET A 140 -0.85 -2.46 -3.75
N SER A 141 -2.13 -2.80 -3.94
CA SER A 141 -2.87 -3.55 -2.95
C SER A 141 -4.03 -4.32 -3.57
N VAL A 142 -4.30 -5.51 -3.03
CA VAL A 142 -5.51 -6.30 -3.28
C VAL A 142 -6.14 -6.68 -1.95
N VAL A 143 -7.44 -6.40 -1.82
CA VAL A 143 -8.22 -6.69 -0.62
C VAL A 143 -9.48 -7.46 -0.96
N ARG A 144 -10.00 -8.20 0.02
CA ARG A 144 -11.40 -8.66 -0.01
C ARG A 144 -12.29 -7.45 0.30
N PRO A 145 -13.31 -7.13 -0.51
CA PRO A 145 -14.13 -5.95 -0.29
C PRO A 145 -15.09 -6.09 0.89
N LEU A 146 -15.88 -5.05 1.15
CA LEU A 146 -17.01 -5.11 2.08
C LEU A 146 -18.06 -6.12 1.59
N HIS A 147 -18.83 -6.69 2.53
CA HIS A 147 -19.91 -7.61 2.19
C HIS A 147 -20.94 -6.92 1.28
N GLY A 148 -21.36 -7.61 0.22
CA GLY A 148 -22.34 -7.09 -0.74
C GLY A 148 -21.76 -6.21 -1.85
N ALA A 149 -20.44 -6.05 -1.96
CA ALA A 149 -19.81 -5.26 -3.02
C ALA A 149 -20.05 -5.81 -4.44
N GLY A 150 -20.47 -7.08 -4.58
CA GLY A 150 -20.75 -7.69 -5.88
C GLY A 150 -19.51 -8.18 -6.63
N PHE A 151 -18.34 -8.17 -5.97
CA PHE A 151 -17.10 -8.74 -6.48
C PHE A 151 -16.25 -9.34 -5.34
N ARG A 152 -15.30 -10.22 -5.66
CA ARG A 152 -14.47 -10.93 -4.65
C ARG A 152 -13.20 -10.18 -4.26
N TYR A 153 -12.63 -9.40 -5.19
CA TYR A 153 -11.37 -8.68 -5.00
C TYR A 153 -11.52 -7.23 -5.43
N LEU A 154 -10.90 -6.33 -4.67
CA LEU A 154 -10.70 -4.93 -5.03
C LEU A 154 -9.20 -4.66 -5.05
N ALA A 155 -8.70 -4.07 -6.12
CA ALA A 155 -7.30 -3.71 -6.28
C ALA A 155 -7.13 -2.20 -6.42
N ALA A 156 -6.03 -1.69 -5.89
CA ALA A 156 -5.53 -0.35 -6.16
C ALA A 156 -4.24 -0.43 -6.98
N THR A 157 -4.17 0.35 -8.06
CA THR A 157 -3.00 0.44 -8.93
C THR A 157 -2.54 1.88 -9.05
N ILE A 158 -1.23 2.11 -9.14
CA ILE A 158 -0.68 3.40 -9.57
C ILE A 158 -0.33 3.32 -11.06
N GLN A 159 -0.93 4.21 -11.85
CA GLN A 159 -0.60 4.40 -13.26
C GLN A 159 0.15 5.72 -13.42
N ILE A 160 1.36 5.66 -13.96
CA ILE A 160 2.22 6.83 -14.26
C ILE A 160 2.43 7.03 -15.76
N ALA A 161 1.92 6.10 -16.56
CA ALA A 161 1.98 6.07 -18.00
C ALA A 161 0.73 5.34 -18.53
N PRO A 162 0.36 5.54 -19.80
CA PRO A 162 -0.70 4.77 -20.45
C PRO A 162 -0.47 3.26 -20.37
N PRO A 163 -1.53 2.43 -20.53
CA PRO A 163 -1.40 0.99 -20.56
C PRO A 163 -0.35 0.50 -21.55
N TYR A 164 0.41 -0.52 -21.14
CA TYR A 164 1.57 -0.98 -21.87
C TYR A 164 1.18 -1.76 -23.14
N PRO A 165 1.72 -1.40 -24.32
CA PRO A 165 1.29 -1.98 -25.58
C PRO A 165 1.49 -3.50 -25.73
N GLY A 166 0.45 -4.19 -26.17
CA GLY A 166 0.37 -5.64 -26.30
C GLY A 166 0.21 -6.41 -24.98
N VAL A 167 -0.04 -5.70 -23.87
CA VAL A 167 -0.19 -6.32 -22.54
C VAL A 167 -1.47 -5.86 -21.84
N CYS A 168 -1.75 -4.56 -21.80
CA CYS A 168 -2.95 -4.03 -21.15
C CYS A 168 -3.64 -2.90 -21.92
N ASP A 169 -3.36 -2.76 -23.21
CA ASP A 169 -3.87 -1.72 -24.12
C ASP A 169 -5.04 -2.18 -25.02
N ASP A 170 -5.78 -3.23 -24.62
CA ASP A 170 -6.88 -3.79 -25.44
C ASP A 170 -8.18 -2.96 -25.43
N GLY A 171 -8.13 -1.74 -24.92
CA GLY A 171 -9.27 -0.83 -24.80
C GLY A 171 -10.21 -1.12 -23.63
N SER A 172 -9.94 -2.14 -22.81
CA SER A 172 -10.74 -2.43 -21.61
C SER A 172 -10.50 -1.46 -20.45
N VAL A 173 -9.41 -0.68 -20.50
CA VAL A 173 -9.04 0.32 -19.49
C VAL A 173 -9.01 1.71 -20.11
N ILE A 174 -9.64 2.65 -19.42
CA ILE A 174 -9.63 4.08 -19.74
C ILE A 174 -8.49 4.74 -18.96
N TYR A 175 -7.53 5.31 -19.69
CA TYR A 175 -6.45 6.10 -19.09
C TYR A 175 -6.77 7.60 -19.12
N ASN A 176 -7.14 8.14 -17.96
CA ASN A 176 -7.48 9.56 -17.79
C ASN A 176 -6.40 10.33 -17.00
N GLY A 177 -5.14 9.94 -17.19
CA GLY A 177 -3.97 10.58 -16.58
C GLY A 177 -3.35 9.77 -15.45
N ASN A 178 -2.30 10.33 -14.86
CA ASN A 178 -1.50 9.67 -13.83
C ASN A 178 -2.26 9.64 -12.49
N GLY A 179 -2.11 8.56 -11.74
CA GLY A 179 -2.64 8.47 -10.38
C GLY A 179 -3.08 7.08 -9.95
N THR A 180 -3.87 7.07 -8.87
CA THR A 180 -4.41 5.86 -8.24
C THR A 180 -5.75 5.49 -8.82
N TYR A 181 -5.87 4.26 -9.32
CA TYR A 181 -7.09 3.70 -9.90
C TYR A 181 -7.53 2.45 -9.15
N LEU A 182 -8.84 2.16 -9.19
CA LEU A 182 -9.40 0.93 -8.63
C LEU A 182 -9.92 -0.02 -9.69
N PHE A 183 -9.76 -1.31 -9.40
CA PHE A 183 -10.22 -2.41 -10.23
C PHE A 183 -10.88 -3.47 -9.37
N ALA A 184 -11.93 -4.10 -9.89
CA ALA A 184 -12.60 -5.22 -9.24
C ALA A 184 -12.44 -6.51 -10.04
N SER A 185 -12.46 -7.64 -9.34
CA SER A 185 -12.42 -8.96 -9.96
C SER A 185 -13.18 -9.99 -9.12
N ASP A 186 -13.77 -10.99 -9.78
CA ASP A 186 -14.43 -12.13 -9.14
C ASP A 186 -13.47 -13.32 -8.93
N ASP A 187 -12.49 -13.46 -9.82
CA ASP A 187 -11.57 -14.60 -9.86
C ASP A 187 -10.11 -14.23 -9.55
N GLY A 188 -9.80 -12.94 -9.52
CA GLY A 188 -8.46 -12.40 -9.32
C GLY A 188 -7.61 -12.36 -10.61
N PHE A 189 -8.18 -12.71 -11.76
CA PHE A 189 -7.48 -12.79 -13.04
C PHE A 189 -8.06 -11.81 -14.06
N GLU A 190 -9.38 -11.74 -14.15
CA GLU A 190 -10.10 -10.80 -15.01
C GLU A 190 -10.52 -9.58 -14.20
N TRP A 191 -9.95 -8.42 -14.54
CA TRP A 191 -10.12 -7.18 -13.77
C TRP A 191 -10.93 -6.16 -14.56
N LYS A 192 -11.88 -5.52 -13.89
CA LYS A 192 -12.71 -4.44 -14.43
C LYS A 192 -12.38 -3.14 -13.72
N GLN A 193 -12.09 -2.08 -14.48
CA GLN A 193 -11.85 -0.76 -13.92
C GLN A 193 -13.12 -0.21 -13.26
N ILE A 194 -13.00 0.27 -12.03
CA ILE A 194 -14.11 0.84 -11.24
C ILE A 194 -14.11 2.37 -11.34
N THR A 195 -12.92 2.98 -11.32
CA THR A 195 -12.77 4.43 -11.37
C THR A 195 -12.31 4.87 -12.75
N ALA A 196 -13.15 5.63 -13.46
CA ALA A 196 -12.78 6.19 -14.76
C ALA A 196 -11.66 7.25 -14.66
N ASN A 197 -11.64 8.01 -13.56
CA ASN A 197 -10.61 9.01 -13.27
C ASN A 197 -9.73 8.53 -12.11
N PRO A 198 -8.48 9.00 -12.00
CA PRO A 198 -7.65 8.70 -10.83
C PRO A 198 -8.29 9.31 -9.57
N ILE A 199 -8.34 8.53 -8.50
CA ILE A 199 -8.81 9.00 -7.17
C ILE A 199 -7.86 10.08 -6.64
N ILE A 200 -6.55 9.84 -6.80
CA ILE A 200 -5.48 10.74 -6.37
C ILE A 200 -4.48 10.82 -7.52
N VAL A 201 -4.16 12.03 -7.98
CA VAL A 201 -3.26 12.30 -9.12
C VAL A 201 -1.78 12.43 -8.74
N HIS A 202 -1.46 12.16 -7.48
CA HIS A 202 -0.13 12.31 -6.89
C HIS A 202 0.37 11.00 -6.29
N GLY A 203 1.70 10.89 -6.20
CA GLY A 203 2.36 9.76 -5.56
C GLY A 203 2.66 8.60 -6.50
N ASP A 204 3.57 7.75 -6.04
CA ASP A 204 4.02 6.52 -6.70
C ASP A 204 3.73 5.29 -5.81
N TRP A 205 2.88 5.45 -4.80
CA TRP A 205 2.61 4.44 -3.79
C TRP A 205 1.23 4.61 -3.16
N ALA A 206 0.55 3.49 -2.90
CA ALA A 206 -0.73 3.44 -2.19
C ALA A 206 -0.87 2.17 -1.33
N CYS A 207 -1.82 2.17 -0.40
CA CYS A 207 -2.28 0.97 0.31
C CYS A 207 -3.78 1.05 0.50
N LEU A 208 -4.49 0.06 -0.04
CA LEU A 208 -5.93 -0.09 0.13
C LEU A 208 -6.20 -0.98 1.34
N HIS A 209 -7.14 -0.55 2.18
CA HIS A 209 -7.54 -1.26 3.38
C HIS A 209 -9.06 -1.28 3.50
N VAL A 210 -9.60 -2.31 4.17
CA VAL A 210 -11.03 -2.48 4.41
C VAL A 210 -11.29 -2.47 5.91
N ASP A 211 -11.77 -1.35 6.44
CA ASP A 211 -12.25 -1.22 7.82
C ASP A 211 -13.61 -1.90 7.95
N ARG A 212 -13.59 -3.21 8.24
CA ARG A 212 -14.82 -3.99 8.38
C ARG A 212 -15.63 -3.58 9.60
N THR A 213 -14.97 -3.08 10.64
CA THR A 213 -15.64 -2.66 11.88
C THR A 213 -16.51 -1.43 11.65
N ARG A 214 -16.08 -0.52 10.77
CA ARG A 214 -16.81 0.71 10.42
C ARG A 214 -17.50 0.66 9.06
N GLY A 215 -17.38 -0.46 8.35
CA GLY A 215 -18.02 -0.66 7.06
C GLY A 215 -17.54 0.34 5.99
N ARG A 216 -16.22 0.56 5.91
CA ARG A 216 -15.62 1.51 4.96
C ARG A 216 -14.30 1.00 4.39
N TYR A 217 -13.92 1.56 3.25
CA TYR A 217 -12.61 1.45 2.64
C TYR A 217 -11.76 2.64 3.06
N LEU A 218 -10.46 2.40 3.24
CA LEU A 218 -9.45 3.40 3.48
C LEU A 218 -8.36 3.23 2.42
N LEU A 219 -8.02 4.30 1.70
CA LEU A 219 -6.93 4.30 0.74
C LEU A 219 -5.88 5.29 1.22
N PHE A 220 -4.75 4.74 1.65
CA PHE A 220 -3.58 5.50 2.04
C PHE A 220 -2.73 5.74 0.82
N ASN A 221 -2.29 6.97 0.62
CA ASN A 221 -1.55 7.34 -0.57
C ASN A 221 -0.38 8.23 -0.20
N LYS A 222 0.78 7.95 -0.79
CA LYS A 222 1.93 8.85 -0.67
C LYS A 222 1.64 10.11 -1.48
N ILE A 223 2.02 11.25 -0.97
CA ILE A 223 2.07 12.52 -1.69
C ILE A 223 3.39 13.23 -1.37
N GLY A 224 3.78 14.16 -2.23
CA GLY A 224 4.84 15.12 -1.91
C GLY A 224 4.23 16.35 -1.24
N VAL A 225 4.75 16.75 -0.08
CA VAL A 225 4.37 18.00 0.58
C VAL A 225 5.63 18.77 0.97
N ASN A 226 5.54 20.09 0.97
CA ASN A 226 6.61 20.90 1.54
C ASN A 226 6.42 20.98 3.05
N HIS A 227 7.37 20.43 3.81
CA HIS A 227 7.48 20.66 5.25
C HIS A 227 8.75 21.47 5.49
N GLY A 228 8.59 22.69 6.00
CA GLY A 228 9.70 23.65 6.10
C GLY A 228 10.29 24.01 4.72
N LEU A 229 11.61 23.85 4.59
CA LEU A 229 12.37 24.22 3.38
C LEU A 229 12.57 23.07 2.39
N THR A 230 11.93 21.92 2.62
CA THR A 230 12.16 20.71 1.80
C THR A 230 10.86 20.01 1.46
N SER A 231 10.81 19.44 0.25
CA SER A 231 9.74 18.55 -0.16
C SER A 231 9.98 17.20 0.48
N ARG A 232 8.97 16.69 1.19
CA ARG A 232 8.97 15.42 1.89
C ARG A 232 7.87 14.53 1.36
N ARG A 233 8.05 13.23 1.56
CA ARG A 233 6.98 12.26 1.43
C ARG A 233 6.03 12.42 2.62
N SER A 234 4.73 12.41 2.36
CA SER A 234 3.67 12.33 3.37
C SER A 234 2.61 11.34 2.93
N ASN A 235 1.85 10.81 3.87
CA ASN A 235 0.71 9.97 3.61
C ASN A 235 -0.58 10.73 3.90
N ILE A 236 -1.51 10.63 2.98
CA ILE A 236 -2.90 11.01 3.18
C ILE A 236 -3.75 9.75 3.27
N VAL A 237 -4.95 9.88 3.84
CA VAL A 237 -6.00 8.87 3.73
C VAL A 237 -7.21 9.49 3.07
N VAL A 238 -7.79 8.73 2.14
CA VAL A 238 -9.15 8.96 1.67
C VAL A 238 -10.01 7.77 2.06
N GLU A 239 -11.30 8.02 2.27
CA GLU A 239 -12.24 6.98 2.68
C GLU A 239 -13.44 6.87 1.75
N SER A 240 -14.02 5.67 1.70
CA SER A 240 -15.20 5.40 0.89
C SER A 240 -16.09 4.36 1.56
N LYS A 241 -17.40 4.43 1.36
CA LYS A 241 -18.34 3.38 1.81
C LYS A 241 -18.67 2.36 0.72
N ASP A 242 -18.44 2.70 -0.54
CA ASP A 242 -18.86 1.93 -1.72
C ASP A 242 -17.75 1.66 -2.74
N ALA A 243 -16.51 2.09 -2.44
CA ALA A 243 -15.34 2.05 -3.32
C ALA A 243 -15.45 2.89 -4.61
N VAL A 244 -16.51 3.69 -4.75
CA VAL A 244 -16.76 4.55 -5.91
C VAL A 244 -16.62 6.02 -5.52
N HIS A 245 -17.25 6.42 -4.42
CA HIS A 245 -17.21 7.79 -3.91
C HIS A 245 -16.18 7.89 -2.79
N TRP A 246 -15.19 8.75 -2.97
CA TRP A 246 -14.06 8.91 -2.06
C TRP A 246 -14.01 10.32 -1.47
N GLU A 247 -13.76 10.41 -0.17
CA GLU A 247 -13.71 11.66 0.61
C GLU A 247 -12.33 11.84 1.24
N GLY A 248 -11.89 13.09 1.45
CA GLY A 248 -10.60 13.43 2.08
C GLY A 248 -9.48 13.83 1.11
N TYR A 249 -9.82 14.05 -0.17
CA TYR A 249 -8.94 14.61 -1.18
C TYR A 249 -9.75 15.52 -2.11
N GLU A 250 -9.67 16.82 -1.84
CA GLU A 250 -10.40 17.87 -2.57
C GLU A 250 -9.50 18.56 -3.61
N GLY A 251 -8.23 18.16 -3.69
CA GLY A 251 -7.27 18.62 -4.68
C GLY A 251 -5.91 18.97 -4.07
N TYR A 252 -5.11 19.71 -4.82
CA TYR A 252 -3.78 20.08 -4.39
C TYR A 252 -3.81 20.88 -3.07
N ARG A 253 -3.14 20.34 -2.05
CA ARG A 253 -3.05 20.82 -0.66
C ARG A 253 -4.36 20.85 0.12
N GLN A 254 -5.37 20.11 -0.35
CA GLN A 254 -6.65 19.96 0.34
C GLN A 254 -6.89 18.46 0.53
N TRP A 255 -6.40 17.95 1.67
CA TRP A 255 -6.44 16.53 1.99
C TRP A 255 -6.32 16.26 3.48
N HIS A 256 -6.74 15.06 3.89
CA HIS A 256 -6.54 14.57 5.24
C HIS A 256 -5.16 13.90 5.37
N MET A 257 -4.18 14.63 5.92
CA MET A 257 -2.86 14.08 6.20
C MET A 257 -2.91 13.14 7.41
N CYS A 258 -2.30 11.97 7.27
CA CYS A 258 -2.20 10.98 8.35
C CYS A 258 -0.82 10.92 8.97
N PHE A 259 0.21 11.06 8.14
CA PHE A 259 1.58 10.88 8.57
C PHE A 259 2.54 11.68 7.70
N ALA A 260 3.50 12.35 8.32
CA ALA A 260 4.61 13.03 7.66
C ALA A 260 5.82 12.98 8.61
N PRO A 261 7.06 12.88 8.09
CA PRO A 261 8.24 13.15 8.88
C PRO A 261 8.21 14.59 9.37
N ASP A 262 8.64 14.81 10.59
CA ASP A 262 8.69 16.14 11.21
C ASP A 262 10.12 16.66 11.34
N ASP A 263 10.32 17.76 12.05
CA ASP A 263 11.65 18.35 12.22
C ASP A 263 12.53 17.54 13.19
N TYR A 264 11.93 16.72 14.05
CA TYR A 264 12.66 15.84 14.96
C TYR A 264 13.33 14.69 14.20
N ASP A 265 12.64 14.11 13.22
CA ASP A 265 13.23 13.11 12.30
C ASP A 265 14.47 13.67 11.58
N ASP A 266 14.43 14.94 11.18
CA ASP A 266 15.56 15.62 10.54
C ASP A 266 16.71 15.89 11.50
N ILE A 267 16.42 16.26 12.76
CA ILE A 267 17.45 16.43 13.79
C ILE A 267 18.17 15.10 14.05
N ILE A 268 17.42 13.99 14.14
CA ILE A 268 18.00 12.65 14.25
C ILE A 268 18.86 12.37 13.01
N ALA A 269 18.31 12.53 11.81
CA ALA A 269 19.06 12.30 10.57
C ALA A 269 20.37 13.11 10.53
N ALA A 270 20.33 14.39 10.90
CA ALA A 270 21.48 15.29 10.98
C ALA A 270 22.52 14.84 12.01
N ALA A 271 22.09 14.39 13.20
CA ALA A 271 22.99 13.83 14.20
C ALA A 271 23.73 12.58 13.69
N HIS A 272 23.14 11.86 12.73
CA HIS A 272 23.74 10.72 12.05
C HIS A 272 24.48 11.09 10.75
N GLY A 273 24.62 12.38 10.41
CA GLY A 273 25.33 12.86 9.22
C GLY A 273 24.50 12.87 7.93
N PHE A 274 23.18 12.73 8.02
CA PHE A 274 22.24 12.79 6.91
C PHE A 274 21.53 14.15 6.84
N ARG A 275 20.85 14.43 5.72
CA ARG A 275 20.16 15.70 5.50
C ARG A 275 18.77 15.71 6.11
N ILE A 276 17.99 14.66 5.86
CA ILE A 276 16.59 14.55 6.28
C ILE A 276 16.23 13.11 6.63
N GLY A 277 15.24 12.96 7.50
CA GLY A 277 14.54 11.70 7.75
C GLY A 277 13.38 11.56 6.78
N GLU A 278 13.24 10.38 6.18
CA GLU A 278 12.16 10.06 5.25
C GLU A 278 11.52 8.72 5.57
N PHE A 279 10.33 8.50 5.02
CA PHE A 279 9.66 7.22 5.09
C PHE A 279 9.25 6.71 3.70
N TYR A 280 9.20 5.41 3.56
CA TYR A 280 8.67 4.73 2.38
C TYR A 280 7.99 3.43 2.77
N SER A 281 7.05 2.98 1.93
CA SER A 281 6.23 1.78 2.14
C SER A 281 5.44 1.79 3.45
N HIS A 282 4.12 1.86 3.37
CA HIS A 282 3.25 1.89 4.54
C HIS A 282 2.23 0.75 4.48
N ALA A 283 2.50 -0.35 5.16
CA ALA A 283 1.52 -1.44 5.26
C ALA A 283 0.64 -1.24 6.47
N ILE A 284 -0.68 -1.38 6.32
CA ILE A 284 -1.64 -1.27 7.43
C ILE A 284 -2.35 -2.60 7.63
N HIS A 285 -2.30 -3.07 8.87
CA HIS A 285 -2.97 -4.27 9.30
C HIS A 285 -3.96 -3.94 10.41
N GLN A 286 -5.18 -4.43 10.27
CA GLN A 286 -6.15 -4.38 11.36
C GLN A 286 -5.88 -5.55 12.31
N VAL A 287 -5.67 -5.25 13.59
CA VAL A 287 -5.54 -6.23 14.68
C VAL A 287 -6.64 -5.93 15.70
N ASP A 288 -7.73 -6.71 15.67
CA ASP A 288 -8.96 -6.45 16.42
C ASP A 288 -9.49 -5.02 16.15
N LYS A 289 -9.47 -4.14 17.14
CA LYS A 289 -9.95 -2.75 17.04
C LYS A 289 -8.84 -1.75 16.73
N LEU A 290 -7.61 -2.21 16.53
CA LEU A 290 -6.44 -1.38 16.30
C LEU A 290 -5.96 -1.49 14.85
N TYR A 291 -5.32 -0.42 14.39
CA TYR A 291 -4.52 -0.43 13.18
C TYR A 291 -3.06 -0.42 13.57
N VAL A 292 -2.31 -1.37 13.00
CA VAL A 292 -0.85 -1.41 13.08
C VAL A 292 -0.33 -1.03 11.72
N ALA A 293 0.42 0.06 11.67
CA ALA A 293 1.16 0.47 10.49
C ALA A 293 2.62 0.03 10.61
N VAL A 294 3.16 -0.56 9.55
CA VAL A 294 4.59 -0.84 9.40
C VAL A 294 5.15 0.09 8.34
N GLN A 295 6.14 0.88 8.72
CA GLN A 295 6.74 1.90 7.87
C GLN A 295 8.25 1.70 7.78
N THR A 296 8.82 1.91 6.59
CA THR A 296 10.29 1.95 6.47
C THR A 296 10.75 3.38 6.63
N LEU A 297 11.43 3.67 7.73
CA LEU A 297 12.14 4.94 7.93
C LEU A 297 13.57 4.80 7.39
N PHE A 298 14.03 5.81 6.66
CA PHE A 298 15.40 5.86 6.14
C PHE A 298 15.94 7.29 6.16
N MET A 299 17.25 7.41 6.26
CA MET A 299 17.93 8.70 6.28
C MET A 299 18.50 9.02 4.91
N VAL A 300 18.29 10.25 4.42
CA VAL A 300 18.70 10.68 3.09
C VAL A 300 19.96 11.55 3.18
N GLY A 301 21.03 11.15 2.48
CA GLY A 301 22.32 11.86 2.48
C GLY A 301 22.41 13.02 1.46
N LEU A 302 23.55 13.71 1.45
CA LEU A 302 23.91 14.73 0.45
C LEU A 302 23.89 14.16 -0.99
N PRO A 303 23.61 14.98 -2.01
CA PRO A 303 22.56 14.72 -2.98
C PRO A 303 22.88 13.53 -3.91
N LEU A 304 21.98 12.55 -3.91
CA LEU A 304 21.56 11.98 -5.18
C LEU A 304 21.01 13.16 -5.98
N ARG A 305 21.55 13.42 -7.19
CA ARG A 305 20.89 14.35 -8.12
C ARG A 305 19.41 13.92 -8.18
N ASN A 306 18.50 14.80 -7.75
CA ASN A 306 17.06 14.63 -7.90
C ASN A 306 16.73 14.62 -9.40
N ILE A 307 16.94 13.47 -10.05
CA ILE A 307 16.50 13.22 -11.43
C ILE A 307 15.19 12.42 -11.40
N MET A 308 14.84 11.79 -10.27
CA MET A 308 13.58 11.07 -10.12
C MET A 308 12.52 11.90 -9.40
N GLY A 309 11.60 12.44 -10.19
CA GLY A 309 10.17 12.40 -9.85
C GLY A 309 9.62 13.40 -8.83
N GLN A 310 10.24 14.55 -8.62
CA GLN A 310 9.52 15.69 -8.05
C GLN A 310 9.19 16.66 -9.18
N ASN A 311 7.97 16.53 -9.73
CA ASN A 311 7.41 17.58 -10.61
C ASN A 311 7.05 18.81 -9.76
N PRO A 312 7.09 20.03 -10.36
CA PRO A 312 6.93 21.32 -9.69
C PRO A 312 5.57 21.55 -9.03
#